data_AF-A0A0N1H8U0-F1
#
_entry.id   AF-A0A0N1H8U0-F1
#
_cell.length_a   1.000
_cell.length_b   1.000
_cell.length_c   1.000
_cell.angle_alpha   90.00
_cell.angle_beta   90.00
_cell.angle_gamma   90.00
#
_symmetry.space_group_name_H-M   'P 1'
#
loop_
_entity.id
_entity.type
_entity.pdbx_description
1 polymer ?
#
loop_
_entity_poly.entity_id
_entity_poly.type
_entity_poly.pdbx_seq_one_letter_code
_entity_poly.pdbx_strand_id
1 'polypeptide(L)'
;MCHAVTRARRREVQEQASDAYYVLSCINQYEFPTKPRDEERQRFLRNTMVLRGTLWPLLEDQEIHETQRHQLHILTANLAYQLRLQRRKAVWPVAVSIIWFLIAFIISVVTAFADLGDNTKAHSLALGLLLSWLPVIVVTSIVDRNPVSATRCATLIQRWLYNVSAVVPVTIAPSVPLWTQSIEEALEKPMDQFDIGAFVGQGRRLRYCGIVNGVLDKIKYEDEKHLRLADLTANATPNSFEACIRSRPRSWYIIWLLSQAIVIMAFSMAFEVSFNTPTIGFGCRSLAYFIWFLVSSVSWVILGIWQEPSDLLRCISWFTNGFSALALFTIMMLQLTNGLNSCLCKVSVFGSRTYGGYMDFENGEFYHRHYHVQKYWIPASVFGLLSCSAPIFWAVRRWSKSSSLWKVSEDLLLEQMEGLKLDWLT
;
A
#
# COMPACT_ATOMS: atom_id res chain seq x y z
N MET A 1 28.00 34.82 3.45
CA MET A 1 28.70 33.53 3.27
C MET A 1 28.17 32.43 4.21
N CYS A 2 28.13 32.62 5.54
CA CYS A 2 27.60 31.61 6.49
C CYS A 2 26.15 31.13 6.21
N HIS A 3 25.25 32.00 5.77
CA HIS A 3 23.88 31.60 5.40
C HIS A 3 23.82 30.71 4.15
N ALA A 4 24.75 30.86 3.22
CA ALA A 4 24.81 30.03 2.01
C ALA A 4 25.39 28.64 2.34
N VAL A 5 26.45 28.59 3.16
CA VAL A 5 27.08 27.35 3.62
C VAL A 5 26.13 26.52 4.49
N THR A 6 25.42 27.15 5.43
CA THR A 6 24.41 26.46 6.26
C THR A 6 23.23 25.94 5.43
N ARG A 7 22.82 26.67 4.39
CA ARG A 7 21.77 26.22 3.46
C ARG A 7 22.23 25.07 2.57
N ALA A 8 23.47 25.11 2.10
CA ALA A 8 24.07 24.01 1.34
C ALA A 8 24.17 22.74 2.19
N ARG A 9 24.72 22.84 3.40
CA ARG A 9 24.83 21.73 4.35
C ARG A 9 23.46 21.14 4.71
N ARG A 10 22.43 21.97 4.90
CA ARG A 10 21.05 21.49 5.13
C ARG A 10 20.47 20.74 3.94
N ARG A 11 20.77 21.16 2.71
CA ARG A 11 20.30 20.47 1.50
C ARG A 11 20.96 19.11 1.35
N GLU A 12 22.28 19.05 1.57
CA GLU A 12 23.04 17.81 1.53
C GLU A 12 22.49 16.80 2.55
N VAL A 13 22.37 17.19 3.82
CA VAL A 13 21.78 16.31 4.86
C VAL A 13 20.34 15.87 4.50
N GLN A 14 19.57 16.74 3.86
CA GLN A 14 18.21 16.42 3.42
C GLN A 14 18.19 15.41 2.25
N GLU A 15 19.14 15.50 1.32
CA GLU A 15 19.32 14.55 0.22
C GLU A 15 19.76 13.17 0.75
N GLN A 16 20.71 13.15 1.68
CA GLN A 16 21.15 11.95 2.38
C GLN A 16 19.99 11.25 3.10
N ALA A 17 19.20 12.02 3.84
CA ALA A 17 18.03 11.49 4.54
C ALA A 17 16.96 10.98 3.56
N SER A 18 16.78 11.65 2.42
CA SER A 18 15.87 11.23 1.34
C SER A 18 16.28 9.89 0.73
N ASP A 19 17.58 9.67 0.51
CA ASP A 19 18.14 8.42 0.00
C ASP A 19 17.95 7.27 0.98
N ALA A 20 18.32 7.48 2.25
CA ALA A 20 18.11 6.49 3.30
C ALA A 20 16.63 6.14 3.47
N TYR A 21 15.74 7.14 3.47
CA TYR A 21 14.30 6.93 3.57
C TYR A 21 13.73 6.16 2.36
N TYR A 22 14.21 6.46 1.16
CA TYR A 22 13.80 5.75 -0.05
C TYR A 22 14.24 4.28 -0.02
N VAL A 23 15.49 4.00 0.37
CA VAL A 23 15.99 2.64 0.55
C VAL A 23 15.14 1.88 1.58
N LEU A 24 14.91 2.46 2.76
CA LEU A 24 14.04 1.86 3.78
C LEU A 24 12.63 1.58 3.27
N SER A 25 12.07 2.50 2.47
CA SER A 25 10.75 2.31 1.87
C SER A 25 10.70 1.16 0.87
N CYS A 26 11.80 0.89 0.16
CA CYS A 26 11.92 -0.24 -0.75
C CYS A 26 12.08 -1.56 0.02
N ILE A 27 12.93 -1.59 1.05
CA ILE A 27 13.08 -2.76 1.95
C ILE A 27 11.74 -3.14 2.57
N ASN A 28 10.94 -2.13 2.93
CA ASN A 28 9.60 -2.31 3.49
C ASN A 28 8.61 -3.07 2.60
N GLN A 29 8.92 -3.26 1.30
CA GLN A 29 8.07 -3.97 0.34
C GLN A 29 8.36 -5.48 0.28
N TYR A 30 9.34 -5.95 1.04
CA TYR A 30 9.77 -7.34 1.09
C TYR A 30 9.39 -7.99 2.42
N GLU A 31 9.49 -9.31 2.48
CA GLU A 31 9.21 -10.12 3.66
C GLU A 31 10.34 -9.99 4.71
N PHE A 32 10.42 -8.81 5.33
CA PHE A 32 11.32 -8.52 6.44
C PHE A 32 10.50 -8.52 7.74
N PRO A 33 10.94 -9.10 8.88
CA PRO A 33 11.92 -10.18 8.95
C PRO A 33 11.37 -11.46 8.29
N THR A 34 12.28 -12.26 7.77
CA THR A 34 12.05 -13.61 7.23
C THR A 34 11.67 -14.62 8.34
N LYS A 35 11.46 -15.88 7.95
CA LYS A 35 10.86 -16.95 8.76
C LYS A 35 11.46 -17.04 10.19
N PRO A 36 10.67 -17.46 11.19
CA PRO A 36 11.17 -17.66 12.57
C PRO A 36 12.30 -18.70 12.68
N ARG A 37 12.51 -19.51 11.62
CA ARG A 37 13.53 -20.56 11.55
C ARG A 37 14.93 -20.04 11.19
N ASP A 38 15.06 -18.77 10.83
CA ASP A 38 16.38 -18.19 10.56
C ASP A 38 17.19 -18.12 11.85
N GLU A 39 18.50 -18.35 11.73
CA GLU A 39 19.40 -18.27 12.88
C GLU A 39 19.31 -16.87 13.50
N GLU A 40 19.14 -16.81 14.83
CA GLU A 40 19.05 -15.55 15.58
C GLU A 40 20.22 -14.59 15.25
N ARG A 41 21.39 -15.17 15.01
CA ARG A 41 22.60 -14.49 14.55
C ARG A 41 22.41 -13.77 13.21
N GLN A 42 21.81 -14.42 12.20
CA GLN A 42 21.58 -13.82 10.89
C GLN A 42 20.58 -12.66 10.97
N ARG A 43 19.50 -12.83 11.75
CA ARG A 43 18.52 -11.77 12.00
C ARG A 43 19.17 -10.55 12.65
N PHE A 44 19.98 -10.77 13.68
CA PHE A 44 20.71 -9.71 14.37
C PHE A 44 21.64 -8.96 13.41
N LEU A 45 22.46 -9.69 12.64
CA LEU A 45 23.39 -9.09 11.68
C LEU A 45 22.65 -8.26 10.63
N ARG A 46 21.63 -8.81 10.00
CA ARG A 46 20.84 -8.10 8.98
C ARG A 46 20.20 -6.83 9.54
N ASN A 47 19.52 -6.92 10.69
CA ASN A 47 18.88 -5.76 11.32
C ASN A 47 19.90 -4.67 11.66
N THR A 48 21.05 -5.08 12.19
CA THR A 48 22.17 -4.18 12.51
C THR A 48 22.71 -3.49 11.24
N MET A 49 22.89 -4.23 10.13
CA MET A 49 23.37 -3.65 8.88
C MET A 49 22.36 -2.69 8.24
N VAL A 50 21.06 -2.96 8.32
CA VAL A 50 20.05 -2.01 7.84
C VAL A 50 20.14 -0.69 8.62
N LEU A 51 20.18 -0.76 9.96
CA LEU A 51 20.26 0.42 10.81
C LEU A 51 21.56 1.20 10.57
N ARG A 52 22.70 0.49 10.53
CA ARG A 52 24.01 1.09 10.27
C ARG A 52 24.07 1.76 8.90
N GLY A 53 23.68 1.05 7.83
CA GLY A 53 23.73 1.59 6.47
C GLY A 53 22.81 2.79 6.23
N THR A 54 21.69 2.88 6.96
CA THR A 54 20.70 3.96 6.77
C THR A 54 20.87 5.12 7.73
N LEU A 55 21.26 4.88 8.98
CA LEU A 55 21.31 5.92 10.02
C LEU A 55 22.71 6.50 10.24
N TRP A 56 23.78 5.71 10.15
CA TRP A 56 25.13 6.23 10.39
C TRP A 56 25.61 7.32 9.42
N PRO A 57 25.22 7.32 8.13
CA PRO A 57 25.50 8.46 7.27
C PRO A 57 24.91 9.77 7.78
N LEU A 58 23.79 9.71 8.52
CA LEU A 58 22.99 10.87 8.93
C LEU A 58 23.39 11.42 10.31
N LEU A 59 24.13 10.66 11.11
CA LEU A 59 24.42 10.97 12.50
C LEU A 59 25.86 11.44 12.68
N GLU A 60 26.02 12.56 13.38
CA GLU A 60 27.31 13.06 13.88
C GLU A 60 27.72 12.30 15.15
N ASP A 61 27.85 10.98 15.06
CA ASP A 61 28.38 10.16 16.16
C ASP A 61 29.93 10.17 16.14
N GLN A 62 30.56 10.11 17.33
CA GLN A 62 32.03 10.20 17.50
C GLN A 62 32.76 8.87 17.23
N GLU A 63 32.04 7.74 17.17
CA GLU A 63 32.64 6.40 17.07
C GLU A 63 33.05 5.99 15.64
N ILE A 64 32.67 6.74 14.61
CA ILE A 64 32.88 6.35 13.21
C ILE A 64 33.89 7.28 12.55
N HIS A 65 34.84 6.68 11.83
CA HIS A 65 35.81 7.44 11.05
C HIS A 65 35.10 8.14 9.87
N GLU A 66 35.48 9.38 9.59
CA GLU A 66 34.83 10.21 8.56
C GLU A 66 34.83 9.51 7.18
N THR A 67 35.87 8.74 6.88
CA THR A 67 35.99 7.92 5.67
C THR A 67 34.90 6.84 5.58
N GLN A 68 34.61 6.13 6.68
CA GLN A 68 33.56 5.11 6.72
C GLN A 68 32.17 5.73 6.56
N ARG A 69 31.92 6.89 7.19
CA ARG A 69 30.66 7.62 7.03
C ARG A 69 30.44 7.99 5.57
N HIS A 70 31.47 8.52 4.92
CA HIS A 70 31.40 8.92 3.53
C HIS A 70 31.22 7.72 2.58
N GLN A 71 31.88 6.58 2.84
CA GLN A 71 31.65 5.33 2.10
C GLN A 71 30.21 4.81 2.24
N LEU A 72 29.65 4.80 3.45
CA LEU A 72 28.26 4.38 3.67
C LEU A 72 27.27 5.29 2.95
N HIS A 73 27.51 6.60 2.97
CA HIS A 73 26.72 7.56 2.20
C HIS A 73 26.72 7.22 0.71
N ILE A 74 27.89 6.99 0.11
CA ILE A 74 28.01 6.64 -1.32
C ILE A 74 27.29 5.33 -1.63
N LEU A 75 27.42 4.31 -0.78
CA LEU A 75 26.70 3.04 -0.96
C LEU A 75 25.18 3.23 -0.94
N THR A 76 24.67 4.01 0.01
CA THR A 76 23.22 4.28 0.15
C THR A 76 22.69 5.14 -0.99
N ALA A 77 23.44 6.17 -1.41
CA ALA A 77 23.08 7.01 -2.56
C ALA A 77 23.05 6.21 -3.88
N ASN A 78 24.06 5.36 -4.11
CA ASN A 78 24.10 4.47 -5.28
C ASN A 78 22.96 3.46 -5.29
N LEU A 79 22.67 2.82 -4.14
CA LEU A 79 21.52 1.93 -4.04
C LEU A 79 20.22 2.70 -4.31
N ALA A 80 20.01 3.86 -3.68
CA ALA A 80 18.82 4.67 -3.87
C ALA A 80 18.64 5.06 -5.34
N TYR A 81 19.71 5.50 -6.01
CA TYR A 81 19.72 5.80 -7.44
C TYR A 81 19.30 4.60 -8.29
N GLN A 82 19.89 3.43 -8.08
CA GLN A 82 19.56 2.22 -8.85
C GLN A 82 18.12 1.76 -8.59
N LEU A 83 17.66 1.81 -7.33
CA LEU A 83 16.28 1.50 -6.98
C LEU A 83 15.28 2.51 -7.60
N ARG A 84 15.66 3.77 -7.78
CA ARG A 84 14.83 4.78 -8.46
C ARG A 84 14.80 4.57 -9.98
N LEU A 85 15.92 4.20 -10.58
CA LEU A 85 15.97 3.81 -12.00
C LEU A 85 15.08 2.59 -12.29
N GLN A 86 15.04 1.63 -11.36
CA GLN A 86 14.16 0.46 -11.46
C GLN A 86 12.68 0.77 -11.19
N ARG A 87 12.29 2.01 -10.90
CA ARG A 87 10.89 2.36 -10.66
C ARG A 87 10.08 2.45 -11.94
N ARG A 88 8.87 1.88 -11.93
CA ARG A 88 7.97 1.87 -13.08
C ARG A 88 7.47 3.28 -13.44
N LYS A 89 7.77 3.76 -14.65
CA LYS A 89 7.17 4.99 -15.23
C LYS A 89 5.68 4.83 -15.64
N ALA A 90 5.09 3.64 -15.45
CA ALA A 90 3.73 3.30 -15.88
C ALA A 90 2.59 3.93 -15.06
N VAL A 91 2.89 4.87 -14.16
CA VAL A 91 1.85 5.64 -13.44
C VAL A 91 1.03 6.48 -14.43
N TRP A 92 1.67 7.02 -15.47
CA TRP A 92 1.01 7.91 -16.43
C TRP A 92 -0.09 7.24 -17.27
N PRO A 93 0.16 6.09 -17.95
CA PRO A 93 -0.90 5.39 -18.68
C PRO A 93 -2.11 5.06 -17.79
N VAL A 94 -1.87 4.67 -16.54
CA VAL A 94 -2.98 4.33 -15.64
C VAL A 94 -3.71 5.58 -15.15
N ALA A 95 -3.00 6.67 -14.85
CA ALA A 95 -3.64 7.95 -14.54
C ALA A 95 -4.60 8.39 -15.65
N VAL A 96 -4.21 8.21 -16.92
CA VAL A 96 -5.08 8.46 -18.08
C VAL A 96 -6.31 7.54 -18.07
N SER A 97 -6.14 6.23 -17.85
CA SER A 97 -7.28 5.29 -17.75
C SER A 97 -8.24 5.64 -16.60
N ILE A 98 -7.73 6.14 -15.48
CA ILE A 98 -8.55 6.56 -14.33
C ILE A 98 -9.31 7.84 -14.63
N ILE A 99 -8.68 8.82 -15.28
CA ILE A 99 -9.36 10.03 -15.75
C ILE A 99 -10.50 9.63 -16.69
N TRP A 100 -10.24 8.70 -17.61
CA TRP A 100 -11.27 8.18 -18.51
C TRP A 100 -12.40 7.48 -17.76
N PHE A 101 -12.09 6.66 -16.75
CA PHE A 101 -13.09 6.05 -15.87
C PHE A 101 -13.95 7.10 -15.16
N LEU A 102 -13.35 8.17 -14.61
CA LEU A 102 -14.08 9.24 -13.93
C LEU A 102 -15.01 9.99 -14.90
N ILE A 103 -14.55 10.26 -16.12
CA ILE A 103 -15.38 10.86 -17.18
C ILE A 103 -16.55 9.93 -17.52
N ALA A 104 -16.29 8.65 -17.77
CA ALA A 104 -17.31 7.66 -18.07
C ALA A 104 -18.32 7.51 -16.92
N PHE A 105 -17.87 7.56 -15.67
CA PHE A 105 -18.71 7.53 -14.49
C PHE A 105 -19.61 8.77 -14.41
N ILE A 106 -19.08 9.98 -14.62
CA ILE A 106 -19.87 11.23 -14.65
C ILE A 106 -20.93 11.17 -15.76
N ILE A 107 -20.56 10.73 -16.97
CA ILE A 107 -21.51 10.56 -18.08
C ILE A 107 -22.58 9.53 -17.71
N SER A 108 -22.21 8.42 -17.08
CA SER A 108 -23.15 7.38 -16.64
C SER A 108 -24.13 7.94 -15.60
N VAL A 109 -23.67 8.79 -14.69
CA VAL A 109 -24.52 9.47 -13.71
C VAL A 109 -25.48 10.43 -14.42
N VAL A 110 -24.98 11.31 -15.28
CA VAL A 110 -25.81 12.29 -16.01
C VAL A 110 -26.87 11.58 -16.87
N THR A 111 -26.50 10.51 -17.57
CA THR A 111 -27.44 9.74 -18.39
C THR A 111 -28.44 8.96 -17.54
N ALA A 112 -28.07 8.50 -16.34
CA ALA A 112 -29.03 7.91 -15.41
C ALA A 112 -30.06 8.93 -14.89
N PHE A 113 -29.70 10.21 -14.78
CA PHE A 113 -30.63 11.27 -14.38
C PHE A 113 -31.57 11.73 -15.51
N ALA A 114 -31.28 11.43 -16.77
CA ALA A 114 -32.17 11.76 -17.89
C ALA A 114 -33.45 10.90 -17.87
N ASP A 115 -33.33 9.62 -17.49
CA ASP A 115 -34.43 8.65 -17.43
C ASP A 115 -34.68 8.21 -15.98
N LEU A 116 -34.95 9.19 -15.11
CA LEU A 116 -35.18 8.98 -13.68
C LEU A 116 -36.30 7.96 -13.41
N GLY A 117 -36.00 6.98 -12.54
CA GLY A 117 -36.95 5.96 -12.12
C GLY A 117 -36.99 4.72 -13.01
N ASP A 118 -36.31 4.71 -14.17
CA ASP A 118 -36.20 3.47 -14.95
C ASP A 118 -35.33 2.43 -14.23
N ASN A 119 -35.85 1.21 -14.21
CA ASN A 119 -35.32 0.07 -13.50
C ASN A 119 -33.90 -0.30 -13.98
N THR A 120 -33.65 -0.20 -15.29
CA THR A 120 -32.35 -0.55 -15.89
C THR A 120 -31.27 0.48 -15.56
N LYS A 121 -31.64 1.77 -15.51
CA LYS A 121 -30.74 2.89 -15.21
C LYS A 121 -30.39 2.93 -13.73
N ALA A 122 -31.39 2.77 -12.86
CA ALA A 122 -31.21 2.64 -11.41
C ALA A 122 -30.16 1.59 -11.08
N HIS A 123 -30.25 0.45 -11.78
CA HIS A 123 -29.36 -0.66 -11.55
C HIS A 123 -27.93 -0.40 -12.04
N SER A 124 -27.78 0.14 -13.24
CA SER A 124 -26.47 0.51 -13.78
C SER A 124 -25.76 1.53 -12.89
N LEU A 125 -26.51 2.51 -12.37
CA LEU A 125 -26.00 3.49 -11.41
C LEU A 125 -25.57 2.81 -10.11
N ALA A 126 -26.41 1.96 -9.52
CA ALA A 126 -26.11 1.28 -8.26
C ALA A 126 -24.88 0.36 -8.37
N LEU A 127 -24.72 -0.37 -9.49
CA LEU A 127 -23.54 -1.18 -9.72
C LEU A 127 -22.28 -0.32 -9.88
N GLY A 128 -22.36 0.81 -10.60
CA GLY A 128 -21.27 1.77 -10.71
C GLY A 128 -20.84 2.33 -9.36
N LEU A 129 -21.80 2.67 -8.50
CA LEU A 129 -21.56 3.11 -7.12
C LEU A 129 -20.92 2.00 -6.28
N LEU A 130 -21.40 0.76 -6.40
CA LEU A 130 -20.85 -0.39 -5.68
C LEU A 130 -19.39 -0.65 -6.05
N LEU A 131 -19.01 -0.46 -7.31
CA LEU A 131 -17.66 -0.70 -7.83
C LEU A 131 -16.73 0.53 -7.75
N SER A 132 -17.23 1.65 -7.24
CA SER A 132 -16.49 2.92 -7.19
C SER A 132 -15.19 2.89 -6.35
N TRP A 133 -15.05 1.90 -5.46
CA TRP A 133 -13.81 1.69 -4.68
C TRP A 133 -12.68 1.00 -5.47
N LEU A 134 -12.99 0.26 -6.54
CA LEU A 134 -11.97 -0.46 -7.32
C LEU A 134 -10.90 0.47 -7.93
N PRO A 135 -11.25 1.60 -8.59
CA PRO A 135 -10.27 2.56 -9.06
C PRO A 135 -9.36 3.08 -7.95
N VAL A 136 -9.90 3.30 -6.74
CA VAL A 136 -9.10 3.76 -5.58
C VAL A 136 -8.01 2.74 -5.25
N ILE A 137 -8.35 1.44 -5.22
CA ILE A 137 -7.36 0.37 -5.00
C ILE A 137 -6.32 0.33 -6.12
N VAL A 138 -6.75 0.45 -7.38
CA VAL A 138 -5.82 0.48 -8.52
C VAL A 138 -4.81 1.64 -8.37
N VAL A 139 -5.28 2.86 -8.11
CA VAL A 139 -4.40 4.04 -7.94
C VAL A 139 -3.43 3.85 -6.79
N THR A 140 -3.95 3.46 -5.62
CA THR A 140 -3.15 3.28 -4.40
C THR A 140 -2.10 2.19 -4.58
N SER A 141 -2.43 1.07 -5.24
CA SER A 141 -1.48 0.00 -5.55
C SER A 141 -0.37 0.43 -6.53
N ILE A 142 -0.65 1.39 -7.41
CA ILE A 142 0.31 1.88 -8.40
C ILE A 142 1.25 2.91 -7.81
N VAL A 143 0.70 3.84 -7.02
CA VAL A 143 1.50 4.79 -6.22
C VAL A 143 2.51 4.02 -5.37
N ASP A 144 2.13 2.81 -4.94
CA ASP A 144 2.92 1.92 -4.12
C ASP A 144 3.98 1.08 -4.85
N ARG A 145 3.82 0.77 -6.15
CA ARG A 145 4.75 -0.12 -6.89
C ARG A 145 6.11 0.53 -7.12
N ASN A 146 7.20 -0.08 -6.60
CA ASN A 146 8.53 0.50 -6.67
C ASN A 146 9.60 -0.23 -7.51
N PRO A 147 9.51 -1.55 -7.82
CA PRO A 147 10.46 -2.11 -8.80
C PRO A 147 9.82 -2.77 -10.05
N VAL A 148 10.47 -2.58 -11.20
CA VAL A 148 10.24 -3.30 -12.47
C VAL A 148 10.61 -4.78 -12.31
N SER A 149 11.67 -5.08 -11.56
CA SER A 149 12.08 -6.45 -11.19
C SER A 149 12.28 -6.54 -9.69
N ALA A 150 11.33 -7.20 -9.02
CA ALA A 150 11.39 -7.45 -7.58
C ALA A 150 12.64 -8.26 -7.19
N THR A 151 13.04 -9.24 -8.00
CA THR A 151 14.23 -10.07 -7.76
C THR A 151 15.51 -9.23 -7.85
N ARG A 152 15.65 -8.40 -8.89
CA ARG A 152 16.83 -7.55 -9.05
C ARG A 152 16.98 -6.57 -7.87
N CYS A 153 15.88 -5.96 -7.44
CA CYS A 153 15.91 -5.05 -6.30
C CYS A 153 16.24 -5.78 -4.99
N ALA A 154 15.77 -7.02 -4.79
CA ALA A 154 16.18 -7.82 -3.64
C ALA A 154 17.69 -8.10 -3.65
N THR A 155 18.22 -8.53 -4.79
CA THR A 155 19.66 -8.76 -4.98
C THR A 155 20.49 -7.50 -4.72
N LEU A 156 20.07 -6.34 -5.23
CA LEU A 156 20.76 -5.07 -4.99
C LEU A 156 20.78 -4.69 -3.51
N ILE A 157 19.68 -4.87 -2.79
CA ILE A 157 19.62 -4.58 -1.36
C ILE A 157 20.48 -5.58 -0.57
N GLN A 158 20.47 -6.87 -0.91
CA GLN A 158 21.32 -7.89 -0.29
C GLN A 158 22.81 -7.57 -0.48
N ARG A 159 23.21 -7.19 -1.70
CA ARG A 159 24.59 -6.75 -2.00
C ARG A 159 24.96 -5.49 -1.24
N TRP A 160 24.04 -4.52 -1.13
CA TRP A 160 24.26 -3.34 -0.31
C TRP A 160 24.46 -3.67 1.18
N LEU A 161 23.64 -4.55 1.76
CA LEU A 161 23.81 -5.01 3.16
C LEU A 161 25.17 -5.66 3.39
N TYR A 162 25.61 -6.48 2.44
CA TYR A 162 26.92 -7.10 2.47
C TYR A 162 28.04 -6.04 2.44
N ASN A 163 27.97 -5.06 1.54
CA ASN A 163 28.96 -3.98 1.46
C ASN A 163 28.97 -3.10 2.72
N VAL A 164 27.81 -2.81 3.31
CA VAL A 164 27.72 -2.12 4.60
C VAL A 164 28.46 -2.89 5.70
N SER A 165 28.32 -4.22 5.71
CA SER A 165 29.02 -5.08 6.68
C SER A 165 30.54 -5.08 6.51
N ALA A 166 31.03 -4.90 5.28
CA ALA A 166 32.45 -4.79 4.98
C ALA A 166 33.05 -3.43 5.38
N VAL A 167 32.30 -2.33 5.19
CA VAL A 167 32.75 -0.98 5.60
C VAL A 167 32.81 -0.87 7.13
N VAL A 168 31.83 -1.46 7.81
CA VAL A 168 31.78 -1.41 9.27
C VAL A 168 31.61 -2.80 9.87
N PRO A 169 32.73 -3.50 10.11
CA PRO A 169 32.68 -4.82 10.71
C PRO A 169 32.05 -4.72 12.10
N VAL A 170 31.09 -5.61 12.36
CA VAL A 170 30.81 -6.02 13.74
C VAL A 170 32.08 -6.73 14.22
N THR A 171 32.42 -6.68 15.51
CA THR A 171 33.65 -7.19 16.17
C THR A 171 34.01 -8.68 15.95
N ILE A 172 33.39 -9.32 14.96
CA ILE A 172 33.67 -10.63 14.40
C ILE A 172 34.16 -10.38 12.96
N ALA A 173 35.49 -10.26 12.77
CA ALA A 173 36.14 -9.89 11.51
C ALA A 173 35.94 -10.93 10.36
N PRO A 174 36.26 -10.58 9.09
CA PRO A 174 37.64 -10.47 8.62
C PRO A 174 38.02 -9.13 7.98
N SER A 175 39.33 -8.89 7.94
CA SER A 175 40.06 -7.63 7.72
C SER A 175 40.20 -7.14 6.27
N VAL A 176 39.36 -7.59 5.34
CA VAL A 176 39.48 -7.19 3.92
C VAL A 176 38.11 -6.82 3.37
N PRO A 177 37.90 -5.56 2.94
CA PRO A 177 36.66 -5.21 2.27
C PRO A 177 36.59 -5.84 0.88
N LEU A 178 35.51 -6.56 0.58
CA LEU A 178 35.45 -7.46 -0.58
C LEU A 178 35.27 -6.78 -1.95
N TRP A 179 35.13 -5.45 -2.01
CA TRP A 179 35.14 -4.73 -3.30
C TRP A 179 36.48 -4.86 -4.06
N THR A 180 37.50 -5.48 -3.44
CA THR A 180 38.76 -5.89 -4.09
C THR A 180 38.77 -7.30 -4.69
N GLN A 181 37.79 -8.17 -4.43
CA GLN A 181 37.75 -9.54 -4.98
C GLN A 181 36.68 -9.70 -6.06
N SER A 182 37.00 -10.44 -7.12
CA SER A 182 36.11 -10.73 -8.25
C SER A 182 34.86 -11.46 -7.78
N ILE A 183 33.71 -10.90 -8.20
CA ILE A 183 32.34 -11.28 -7.83
C ILE A 183 32.06 -12.79 -8.00
N GLU A 184 32.74 -13.47 -8.93
CA GLU A 184 32.53 -14.89 -9.25
C GLU A 184 33.04 -15.86 -8.17
N GLU A 185 34.10 -15.55 -7.43
CA GLU A 185 34.64 -16.46 -6.39
C GLU A 185 33.91 -16.32 -5.04
N ALA A 186 33.27 -15.18 -4.79
CA ALA A 186 32.52 -14.92 -3.57
C ALA A 186 31.05 -15.39 -3.64
N LEU A 187 30.56 -15.84 -4.80
CA LEU A 187 29.12 -16.05 -5.05
C LEU A 187 28.56 -17.40 -4.57
N GLU A 188 29.40 -18.37 -4.18
CA GLU A 188 28.89 -19.72 -3.89
C GLU A 188 28.14 -19.86 -2.55
N LYS A 189 28.32 -18.97 -1.54
CA LYS A 189 27.70 -19.13 -0.19
C LYS A 189 27.29 -17.90 0.66
N PRO A 190 27.77 -16.65 0.48
CA PRO A 190 27.55 -15.57 1.47
C PRO A 190 26.27 -14.73 1.28
N MET A 191 25.54 -14.84 0.16
CA MET A 191 24.30 -14.08 -0.05
C MET A 191 23.13 -14.54 0.83
N ASP A 192 23.15 -15.78 1.32
CA ASP A 192 22.13 -16.32 2.23
C ASP A 192 22.10 -15.59 3.58
N GLN A 193 23.19 -14.91 3.96
CA GLN A 193 23.30 -14.26 5.27
C GLN A 193 22.42 -13.00 5.41
N PHE A 194 22.04 -12.37 4.29
CA PHE A 194 21.29 -11.12 4.27
C PHE A 194 19.93 -11.22 3.56
N ASP A 195 19.31 -12.41 3.56
CA ASP A 195 18.03 -12.60 2.90
C ASP A 195 16.91 -11.65 3.41
N ILE A 196 16.18 -11.08 2.45
CA ILE A 196 15.10 -10.10 2.63
C ILE A 196 13.75 -10.72 2.22
N GLY A 197 13.76 -11.96 1.74
CA GLY A 197 12.57 -12.73 1.42
C GLY A 197 11.85 -12.28 0.15
N ALA A 198 10.63 -12.78 -0.03
CA ALA A 198 9.84 -12.51 -1.23
C ALA A 198 9.28 -11.08 -1.24
N PHE A 199 9.11 -10.52 -2.44
CA PHE A 199 8.40 -9.26 -2.61
C PHE A 199 6.91 -9.44 -2.27
N VAL A 200 6.42 -8.63 -1.35
CA VAL A 200 5.02 -8.65 -0.89
C VAL A 200 4.28 -7.36 -1.30
N GLY A 201 5.00 -6.38 -1.87
CA GLY A 201 4.51 -5.02 -2.03
C GLY A 201 4.32 -4.35 -0.67
N GLN A 202 3.51 -3.30 -0.56
CA GLN A 202 3.12 -2.77 0.76
C GLN A 202 1.85 -3.39 1.33
N GLY A 203 1.31 -4.40 0.63
CA GLY A 203 0.51 -5.44 1.24
C GLY A 203 1.39 -6.24 2.21
N ARG A 204 1.58 -5.72 3.41
CA ARG A 204 2.42 -6.36 4.43
C ARG A 204 1.86 -7.75 4.73
N ARG A 205 2.73 -8.75 4.89
CA ARG A 205 2.29 -10.02 5.48
C ARG A 205 1.67 -9.75 6.85
N LEU A 206 0.64 -10.52 7.17
CA LEU A 206 -0.06 -10.54 8.47
C LEU A 206 0.94 -10.92 9.58
N ARG A 207 1.69 -9.93 10.08
CA ARG A 207 2.79 -10.01 11.05
C ARG A 207 3.61 -8.73 11.10
N TYR A 208 3.83 -8.11 9.95
CA TYR A 208 4.81 -7.06 9.78
C TYR A 208 4.14 -5.70 9.66
N CYS A 209 4.62 -4.72 10.44
CA CYS A 209 4.10 -3.36 10.45
C CYS A 209 5.10 -2.32 9.92
N GLY A 210 6.21 -2.78 9.37
CA GLY A 210 7.09 -1.97 8.54
C GLY A 210 8.38 -1.52 9.21
N ILE A 211 9.50 -1.67 8.50
CA ILE A 211 10.84 -1.29 8.98
C ILE A 211 10.98 0.21 9.12
N VAL A 212 10.40 0.98 8.19
CA VAL A 212 10.44 2.45 8.20
C VAL A 212 9.84 2.98 9.51
N ASN A 213 8.69 2.44 9.93
CA ASN A 213 8.06 2.87 11.17
C ASN A 213 8.91 2.50 12.38
N GLY A 214 9.45 1.27 12.42
CA GLY A 214 10.31 0.84 13.52
C GLY A 214 11.58 1.68 13.65
N VAL A 215 12.18 2.07 12.52
CA VAL A 215 13.34 2.97 12.48
C VAL A 215 12.96 4.39 12.96
N LEU A 216 11.86 4.96 12.46
CA LEU A 216 11.41 6.29 12.86
C LEU A 216 11.02 6.37 14.34
N ASP A 217 10.35 5.34 14.88
CA ASP A 217 9.98 5.28 16.29
C ASP A 217 11.24 5.21 17.18
N LYS A 218 12.27 4.49 16.75
CA LYS A 218 13.57 4.45 17.42
C LYS A 218 14.28 5.80 17.40
N ILE A 219 14.28 6.51 16.26
CA ILE A 219 14.85 7.86 16.17
C ILE A 219 14.13 8.80 17.12
N LYS A 220 12.78 8.81 17.11
CA LYS A 220 11.97 9.72 17.91
C LYS A 220 12.16 9.52 19.42
N TYR A 221 12.25 8.26 19.87
CA TYR A 221 12.39 7.93 21.29
C TYR A 221 13.76 8.31 21.85
N GLU A 222 14.81 8.22 21.04
CA GLU A 222 16.20 8.47 21.44
C GLU A 222 16.64 9.93 21.22
N ASP A 223 15.94 10.71 20.38
CA ASP A 223 16.13 12.17 20.26
C ASP A 223 15.81 12.89 21.60
N GLU A 224 14.97 12.27 22.45
CA GLU A 224 14.72 12.72 23.83
C GLU A 224 15.89 12.38 24.80
N LYS A 225 16.84 11.54 24.39
CA LYS A 225 17.96 11.03 25.21
C LYS A 225 19.26 10.92 24.39
N HIS A 226 19.74 12.00 23.75
CA HIS A 226 21.04 12.00 23.03
C HIS A 226 21.32 10.72 22.23
N LEU A 227 20.75 10.61 21.04
CA LEU A 227 20.78 9.42 20.19
C LEU A 227 22.19 8.82 20.01
N ARG A 228 22.52 7.76 20.76
CA ARG A 228 23.73 6.94 20.59
C ARG A 228 23.40 5.70 19.77
N LEU A 229 23.99 5.57 18.58
CA LEU A 229 23.64 4.44 17.70
C LEU A 229 24.21 3.10 18.22
N ALA A 230 25.24 3.16 19.06
CA ALA A 230 25.75 2.01 19.82
C ALA A 230 24.65 1.42 20.71
N ASP A 231 23.84 2.24 21.40
CA ASP A 231 22.73 1.73 22.23
C ASP A 231 21.58 1.17 21.37
N LEU A 232 21.34 1.76 20.20
CA LEU A 232 20.37 1.27 19.22
C LEU A 232 20.73 -0.09 18.61
N THR A 233 22.01 -0.48 18.65
CA THR A 233 22.52 -1.74 18.08
C THR A 233 23.02 -2.74 19.13
N ALA A 234 23.50 -2.28 20.30
CA ALA A 234 24.01 -3.09 21.42
C ALA A 234 22.91 -3.53 22.38
N ASN A 235 21.92 -2.67 22.65
CA ASN A 235 20.71 -3.04 23.42
C ASN A 235 19.58 -3.55 22.50
N ALA A 236 19.82 -3.63 21.19
CA ALA A 236 18.98 -4.40 20.28
C ALA A 236 19.15 -5.89 20.56
N THR A 237 18.59 -6.36 21.67
CA THR A 237 18.14 -7.74 21.72
C THR A 237 17.32 -7.96 20.44
N PRO A 238 17.56 -9.03 19.66
CA PRO A 238 16.88 -9.25 18.37
C PRO A 238 15.36 -9.12 18.52
N ASN A 239 14.85 -9.49 19.70
CA ASN A 239 13.45 -9.36 20.10
C ASN A 239 12.93 -7.90 20.18
N SER A 240 13.75 -6.90 20.53
CA SER A 240 13.28 -5.52 20.73
C SER A 240 13.00 -4.76 19.42
N PHE A 241 13.92 -4.81 18.45
CA PHE A 241 13.72 -4.19 17.14
C PHE A 241 12.66 -4.96 16.34
N GLU A 242 12.68 -6.29 16.42
CA GLU A 242 11.65 -7.12 15.81
C GLU A 242 10.27 -6.90 16.44
N ALA A 243 10.17 -6.73 17.77
CA ALA A 243 8.91 -6.35 18.42
C ALA A 243 8.41 -4.97 17.94
N CYS A 244 9.31 -4.00 17.75
CA CYS A 244 8.95 -2.68 17.24
C CYS A 244 8.41 -2.77 15.80
N ILE A 245 9.07 -3.54 14.94
CA ILE A 245 8.66 -3.79 13.56
C ILE A 245 7.33 -4.56 13.49
N ARG A 246 7.08 -5.47 14.43
CA ARG A 246 5.82 -6.20 14.56
C ARG A 246 4.74 -5.37 15.25
N SER A 247 5.03 -4.26 15.90
CA SER A 247 3.99 -3.44 16.54
C SER A 247 3.16 -2.68 15.52
N ARG A 248 1.83 -2.68 15.66
CA ARG A 248 0.93 -1.90 14.79
C ARG A 248 1.07 -0.41 15.07
N PRO A 249 1.54 0.40 14.11
CA PRO A 249 1.53 1.84 14.28
C PRO A 249 0.10 2.36 14.28
N ARG A 250 -0.11 3.52 14.91
CA ARG A 250 -1.41 4.21 14.89
C ARG A 250 -1.90 4.47 13.46
N SER A 251 -0.98 4.72 12.53
CA SER A 251 -1.28 4.90 11.10
C SER A 251 -1.94 3.67 10.48
N TRP A 252 -1.65 2.46 10.97
CA TRP A 252 -2.29 1.23 10.49
C TRP A 252 -3.80 1.24 10.76
N TYR A 253 -4.21 1.59 11.99
CA TYR A 253 -5.63 1.66 12.35
C TYR A 253 -6.36 2.76 11.59
N ILE A 254 -5.70 3.91 11.37
CA ILE A 254 -6.25 4.99 10.57
C ILE A 254 -6.48 4.52 9.13
N ILE A 255 -5.50 3.87 8.51
CA ILE A 255 -5.61 3.36 7.14
C ILE A 255 -6.70 2.28 7.06
N TRP A 256 -6.75 1.35 8.03
CA TRP A 256 -7.77 0.29 8.10
C TRP A 256 -9.20 0.85 8.24
N LEU A 257 -9.40 1.87 9.07
CA LEU A 257 -10.70 2.55 9.20
C LEU A 257 -11.07 3.32 7.93
N LEU A 258 -10.13 4.07 7.34
CA LEU A 258 -10.36 4.81 6.11
C LEU A 258 -10.67 3.90 4.93
N SER A 259 -9.95 2.77 4.79
CA SER A 259 -10.21 1.80 3.73
C SER A 259 -11.61 1.19 3.86
N GLN A 260 -12.04 0.88 5.08
CA GLN A 260 -13.40 0.39 5.31
C GLN A 260 -14.43 1.46 5.02
N ALA A 261 -14.21 2.70 5.45
CA ALA A 261 -15.13 3.80 5.19
C ALA A 261 -15.38 4.01 3.69
N ILE A 262 -14.34 3.87 2.84
CA ILE A 262 -14.47 3.98 1.38
C ILE A 262 -15.40 2.89 0.84
N VAL A 263 -15.20 1.62 1.22
CA VAL A 263 -16.01 0.52 0.69
C VAL A 263 -17.42 0.50 1.29
N ILE A 264 -17.56 0.79 2.58
CA ILE A 264 -18.86 0.95 3.26
C ILE A 264 -19.66 2.05 2.57
N MET A 265 -19.04 3.21 2.28
CA MET A 265 -19.73 4.31 1.59
C MET A 265 -20.17 3.89 0.19
N ALA A 266 -19.31 3.23 -0.59
CA ALA A 266 -19.67 2.70 -1.91
C ALA A 266 -20.85 1.72 -1.84
N PHE A 267 -20.83 0.79 -0.89
CA PHE A 267 -21.92 -0.14 -0.61
C PHE A 267 -23.19 0.60 -0.21
N SER A 268 -23.13 1.49 0.78
CA SER A 268 -24.29 2.22 1.29
C SER A 268 -24.99 3.02 0.20
N MET A 269 -24.24 3.67 -0.70
CA MET A 269 -24.83 4.42 -1.80
C MET A 269 -25.50 3.50 -2.83
N ALA A 270 -24.86 2.36 -3.15
CA ALA A 270 -25.46 1.37 -4.05
C ALA A 270 -26.72 0.71 -3.45
N PHE A 271 -26.68 0.43 -2.15
CA PHE A 271 -27.80 -0.12 -1.38
C PHE A 271 -28.95 0.89 -1.30
N GLU A 272 -28.68 2.16 -0.99
CA GLU A 272 -29.69 3.23 -0.92
C GLU A 272 -30.47 3.35 -2.23
N VAL A 273 -29.77 3.36 -3.36
CA VAL A 273 -30.40 3.40 -4.69
C VAL A 273 -31.21 2.12 -4.93
N SER A 274 -30.64 0.95 -4.67
CA SER A 274 -31.30 -0.34 -4.95
C SER A 274 -32.46 -0.68 -4.02
N PHE A 275 -32.44 -0.14 -2.80
CA PHE A 275 -33.47 -0.36 -1.79
C PHE A 275 -34.66 0.59 -1.99
N ASN A 276 -34.43 1.79 -2.51
CA ASN A 276 -35.50 2.77 -2.73
C ASN A 276 -36.01 2.81 -4.17
N THR A 277 -35.36 2.09 -5.12
CA THR A 277 -35.83 2.04 -6.50
C THR A 277 -35.56 0.74 -7.25
N PRO A 278 -36.51 0.30 -8.11
CA PRO A 278 -37.95 0.63 -8.12
C PRO A 278 -38.76 -0.22 -7.11
N THR A 279 -38.25 -1.40 -6.76
CA THR A 279 -38.77 -2.20 -5.63
C THR A 279 -38.23 -1.65 -4.32
N ILE A 280 -39.08 -0.98 -3.56
CA ILE A 280 -38.81 -0.54 -2.21
C ILE A 280 -38.69 -1.77 -1.31
N GLY A 281 -37.61 -1.86 -0.54
CA GLY A 281 -37.35 -2.97 0.37
C GLY A 281 -36.23 -3.91 -0.08
N PHE A 282 -36.19 -5.12 0.50
CA PHE A 282 -35.24 -6.15 0.08
C PHE A 282 -35.77 -6.91 -1.14
N GLY A 283 -35.57 -6.33 -2.32
CA GLY A 283 -35.62 -7.06 -3.58
C GLY A 283 -34.36 -7.93 -3.78
N CYS A 284 -34.30 -8.66 -4.89
CA CYS A 284 -33.12 -9.47 -5.24
C CYS A 284 -31.81 -8.66 -5.17
N ARG A 285 -31.86 -7.37 -5.53
CA ARG A 285 -30.67 -6.52 -5.71
C ARG A 285 -30.10 -6.00 -4.40
N SER A 286 -30.92 -5.27 -3.64
CA SER A 286 -30.55 -4.74 -2.33
C SER A 286 -30.18 -5.88 -1.38
N LEU A 287 -30.88 -7.03 -1.45
CA LEU A 287 -30.51 -8.22 -0.70
C LEU A 287 -29.15 -8.80 -1.14
N ALA A 288 -28.89 -8.94 -2.44
CA ALA A 288 -27.61 -9.44 -2.93
C ALA A 288 -26.43 -8.54 -2.50
N TYR A 289 -26.59 -7.22 -2.59
CA TYR A 289 -25.57 -6.27 -2.13
C TYR A 289 -25.35 -6.38 -0.62
N PHE A 290 -26.42 -6.51 0.15
CA PHE A 290 -26.34 -6.66 1.60
C PHE A 290 -25.65 -7.96 2.01
N ILE A 291 -26.01 -9.10 1.39
CA ILE A 291 -25.34 -10.39 1.62
C ILE A 291 -23.86 -10.31 1.26
N TRP A 292 -23.53 -9.73 0.09
CA TRP A 292 -22.15 -9.52 -0.32
C TRP A 292 -21.37 -8.71 0.73
N PHE A 293 -21.95 -7.61 1.21
CA PHE A 293 -21.34 -6.76 2.21
C PHE A 293 -21.11 -7.51 3.53
N LEU A 294 -22.13 -8.21 4.05
CA LEU A 294 -22.01 -8.99 5.28
C LEU A 294 -20.89 -10.02 5.18
N VAL A 295 -20.85 -10.81 4.09
CA VAL A 295 -19.81 -11.83 3.93
C VAL A 295 -18.42 -11.19 3.79
N SER A 296 -18.29 -10.10 3.04
CA SER A 296 -17.01 -9.40 2.89
C SER A 296 -16.49 -8.82 4.21
N SER A 297 -17.39 -8.30 5.05
CA SER A 297 -17.06 -7.61 6.30
C SER A 297 -16.40 -8.51 7.33
N VAL A 298 -16.67 -9.82 7.29
CA VAL A 298 -16.07 -10.82 8.20
C VAL A 298 -14.54 -10.75 8.14
N SER A 299 -13.98 -10.74 6.93
CA SER A 299 -12.53 -10.67 6.75
C SER A 299 -11.93 -9.36 7.28
N TRP A 300 -12.63 -8.24 7.12
CA TRP A 300 -12.15 -6.92 7.57
C TRP A 300 -12.12 -6.81 9.07
N VAL A 301 -13.13 -7.35 9.76
CA VAL A 301 -13.19 -7.41 11.22
C VAL A 301 -12.09 -8.31 11.75
N ILE A 302 -11.88 -9.49 11.14
CA ILE A 302 -10.80 -10.41 11.53
C ILE A 302 -9.44 -9.70 11.41
N LEU A 303 -9.18 -9.06 10.27
CA LEU A 303 -7.94 -8.32 10.05
C LEU A 303 -7.79 -7.11 10.98
N GLY A 304 -8.90 -6.45 11.33
CA GLY A 304 -8.95 -5.35 12.29
C GLY A 304 -8.49 -5.75 13.69
N ILE A 305 -9.05 -6.84 14.21
CA ILE A 305 -8.83 -7.30 15.57
C ILE A 305 -7.50 -8.04 15.70
N TRP A 306 -7.23 -8.99 14.79
CA TRP A 306 -6.07 -9.87 14.88
C TRP A 306 -5.01 -9.51 13.84
N GLN A 307 -3.81 -9.21 14.33
CA GLN A 307 -2.64 -9.05 13.48
C GLN A 307 -2.17 -10.37 12.89
N GLU A 308 -2.26 -11.42 13.69
CA GLU A 308 -1.90 -12.77 13.32
C GLU A 308 -3.11 -13.68 13.54
N PRO A 309 -4.08 -13.68 12.61
CA PRO A 309 -5.20 -14.61 12.72
C PRO A 309 -4.66 -16.04 12.72
N SER A 310 -5.23 -16.89 13.57
CA SER A 310 -4.96 -18.33 13.58
C SER A 310 -5.31 -18.95 12.23
N ASP A 311 -4.78 -20.15 11.95
CA ASP A 311 -5.01 -20.80 10.66
C ASP A 311 -6.50 -21.05 10.38
N LEU A 312 -7.31 -21.25 11.42
CA LEU A 312 -8.77 -21.30 11.31
C LEU A 312 -9.36 -19.96 10.86
N LEU A 313 -9.00 -18.85 11.53
CA LEU A 313 -9.49 -17.51 11.17
C LEU A 313 -9.03 -17.08 9.77
N ARG A 314 -7.82 -17.51 9.36
CA ARG A 314 -7.35 -17.37 7.99
C ARG A 314 -8.27 -18.15 7.06
N CYS A 315 -8.48 -19.44 7.28
CA CYS A 315 -9.37 -20.27 6.45
C CYS A 315 -10.77 -19.64 6.29
N ILE A 316 -11.36 -19.14 7.39
CA ILE A 316 -12.64 -18.40 7.37
C ILE A 316 -12.54 -17.16 6.50
N SER A 317 -11.47 -16.37 6.63
CA SER A 317 -11.23 -15.16 5.80
C SER A 317 -11.09 -15.50 4.32
N TRP A 318 -10.39 -16.58 3.98
CA TRP A 318 -10.24 -17.04 2.59
C TRP A 318 -11.58 -17.49 2.00
N PHE A 319 -12.34 -18.28 2.76
CA PHE A 319 -13.66 -18.75 2.34
C PHE A 319 -14.65 -17.59 2.12
N THR A 320 -14.74 -16.67 3.10
CA THR A 320 -15.62 -15.50 3.01
C THR A 320 -15.23 -14.56 1.86
N ASN A 321 -13.93 -14.30 1.67
CA ASN A 321 -13.47 -13.51 0.53
C ASN A 321 -13.73 -14.20 -0.82
N GLY A 322 -13.52 -15.51 -0.91
CA GLY A 322 -13.82 -16.30 -2.11
C GLY A 322 -15.32 -16.25 -2.45
N PHE A 323 -16.17 -16.43 -1.45
CA PHE A 323 -17.62 -16.31 -1.62
C PHE A 323 -18.05 -14.89 -2.00
N SER A 324 -17.47 -13.86 -1.36
CA SER A 324 -17.75 -12.47 -1.68
C SER A 324 -17.35 -12.13 -3.12
N ALA A 325 -16.18 -12.60 -3.59
CA ALA A 325 -15.75 -12.41 -4.97
C ALA A 325 -16.69 -13.11 -5.96
N LEU A 326 -17.10 -14.36 -5.67
CA LEU A 326 -18.06 -15.09 -6.48
C LEU A 326 -19.44 -14.40 -6.51
N ALA A 327 -19.91 -13.90 -5.37
CA ALA A 327 -21.16 -13.16 -5.28
C ALA A 327 -21.12 -11.88 -6.11
N LEU A 328 -20.04 -11.10 -6.02
CA LEU A 328 -19.86 -9.89 -6.82
C LEU A 328 -19.81 -10.19 -8.32
N PHE A 329 -19.08 -11.23 -8.72
CA PHE A 329 -19.04 -11.70 -10.09
C PHE A 329 -20.42 -12.13 -10.59
N THR A 330 -21.18 -12.88 -9.77
CA THR A 330 -22.53 -13.33 -10.09
C THR A 330 -23.47 -12.15 -10.26
N ILE A 331 -23.41 -11.17 -9.35
CA ILE A 331 -24.16 -9.90 -9.45
C ILE A 331 -23.86 -9.20 -10.78
N MET A 332 -22.58 -9.09 -11.15
CA MET A 332 -22.18 -8.45 -12.40
C MET A 332 -22.70 -9.22 -13.62
N MET A 333 -22.61 -10.55 -13.63
CA MET A 333 -23.11 -11.38 -14.73
C MET A 333 -24.63 -11.33 -14.85
N LEU A 334 -25.36 -11.38 -13.73
CA LEU A 334 -26.81 -11.22 -13.73
C LEU A 334 -27.24 -9.84 -14.20
N GLN A 335 -26.45 -8.80 -13.94
CA GLN A 335 -26.71 -7.48 -14.48
C GLN A 335 -26.45 -7.41 -16.00
N LEU A 336 -25.32 -7.92 -16.48
CA LEU A 336 -24.97 -7.94 -17.91
C LEU A 336 -25.96 -8.74 -18.75
N THR A 337 -26.48 -9.84 -18.20
CA THR A 337 -27.48 -10.71 -18.86
C THR A 337 -28.91 -10.24 -18.64
N ASN A 338 -29.11 -9.13 -17.91
CA ASN A 338 -30.42 -8.61 -17.54
C ASN A 338 -31.27 -9.60 -16.70
N GLY A 339 -30.65 -10.59 -16.05
CA GLY A 339 -31.32 -11.61 -15.23
C GLY A 339 -32.02 -11.04 -14.00
N LEU A 340 -31.59 -9.87 -13.51
CA LEU A 340 -32.23 -9.16 -12.40
C LEU A 340 -33.49 -8.38 -12.81
N ASN A 341 -33.96 -8.51 -14.05
CA ASN A 341 -35.23 -7.95 -14.53
C ASN A 341 -36.37 -8.99 -14.61
N SER A 342 -36.17 -10.18 -14.04
CA SER A 342 -37.23 -11.19 -13.91
C SER A 342 -38.35 -10.75 -12.96
N CYS A 343 -39.55 -11.29 -13.17
CA CYS A 343 -40.71 -11.05 -12.30
C CYS A 343 -40.42 -11.34 -10.83
N LEU A 344 -39.68 -12.42 -10.53
CA LEU A 344 -39.26 -12.77 -9.17
C LEU A 344 -38.45 -11.66 -8.49
N CYS A 345 -37.57 -10.99 -9.26
CA CYS A 345 -36.74 -9.92 -8.72
C CYS A 345 -37.41 -8.55 -8.69
N LYS A 346 -38.56 -8.40 -9.37
CA LYS A 346 -39.45 -7.24 -9.25
C LYS A 346 -40.46 -7.35 -8.10
N VAL A 347 -40.47 -8.45 -7.37
CA VAL A 347 -41.27 -8.60 -6.15
C VAL A 347 -40.40 -8.27 -4.95
N SER A 348 -40.90 -7.40 -4.07
CA SER A 348 -40.31 -7.20 -2.74
C SER A 348 -40.77 -8.34 -1.83
N VAL A 349 -40.16 -9.52 -1.97
CA VAL A 349 -40.58 -10.73 -1.23
C VAL A 349 -40.17 -10.65 0.25
N PHE A 350 -39.04 -9.99 0.54
CA PHE A 350 -38.47 -9.89 1.88
C PHE A 350 -38.70 -8.49 2.45
N GLY A 351 -39.88 -8.21 3.00
CA GLY A 351 -40.15 -6.91 3.63
C GLY A 351 -41.12 -7.00 4.79
N SER A 352 -41.00 -6.05 5.73
CA SER A 352 -41.99 -5.87 6.80
C SER A 352 -43.37 -5.52 6.19
N ARG A 353 -44.44 -5.57 7.00
CA ARG A 353 -45.80 -5.15 6.60
C ARG A 353 -45.86 -3.78 5.90
N THR A 354 -44.84 -2.94 6.07
CA THR A 354 -44.75 -1.56 5.57
C THR A 354 -43.95 -1.42 4.26
N TYR A 355 -43.06 -2.37 3.93
CA TYR A 355 -42.10 -2.23 2.81
C TYR A 355 -41.96 -3.49 1.94
N GLY A 356 -42.81 -4.51 2.12
CA GLY A 356 -42.77 -5.77 1.37
C GLY A 356 -44.12 -6.23 0.85
N GLY A 357 -44.11 -7.30 0.07
CA GLY A 357 -45.31 -8.02 -0.39
C GLY A 357 -46.00 -7.43 -1.61
N TYR A 358 -45.34 -6.56 -2.38
CA TYR A 358 -45.89 -6.01 -3.61
C TYR A 358 -45.01 -6.34 -4.82
N MET A 359 -45.64 -6.33 -6.00
CA MET A 359 -45.00 -6.57 -7.28
C MET A 359 -44.99 -5.27 -8.08
N ASP A 360 -43.82 -4.87 -8.56
CA ASP A 360 -43.65 -3.66 -9.36
C ASP A 360 -44.01 -3.92 -10.83
N PHE A 361 -45.08 -3.26 -11.28
CA PHE A 361 -45.50 -3.18 -12.68
C PHE A 361 -45.49 -1.75 -13.23
N GLU A 362 -45.03 -0.78 -12.43
CA GLU A 362 -45.18 0.64 -12.75
C GLU A 362 -43.98 1.17 -13.57
N ASN A 363 -44.20 2.28 -14.27
CA ASN A 363 -43.15 2.91 -15.05
C ASN A 363 -42.26 3.84 -14.20
N GLY A 364 -41.10 4.24 -14.72
CA GLY A 364 -40.19 5.14 -14.00
C GLY A 364 -40.82 6.50 -13.63
N GLU A 365 -41.78 6.98 -14.44
CA GLU A 365 -42.51 8.22 -14.22
C GLU A 365 -43.38 8.17 -12.95
N PHE A 366 -43.99 7.01 -12.66
CA PHE A 366 -44.73 6.78 -11.43
C PHE A 366 -43.84 6.97 -10.19
N TYR A 367 -42.65 6.37 -10.20
CA TYR A 367 -41.70 6.49 -9.09
C TYR A 367 -41.15 7.90 -8.94
N HIS A 368 -40.86 8.58 -10.05
CA HIS A 368 -40.43 9.97 -10.03
C HIS A 368 -41.47 10.87 -9.34
N ARG A 369 -42.75 10.72 -9.68
CA ARG A 369 -43.84 11.54 -9.15
C ARG A 369 -44.20 11.22 -7.69
N HIS A 370 -44.27 9.94 -7.33
CA HIS A 370 -44.84 9.53 -6.03
C HIS A 370 -43.80 9.26 -4.95
N TYR A 371 -42.59 8.83 -5.33
CA TYR A 371 -41.56 8.39 -4.40
C TYR A 371 -40.35 9.31 -4.34
N HIS A 372 -40.37 10.43 -5.07
CA HIS A 372 -39.32 11.46 -5.07
C HIS A 372 -37.90 10.86 -5.14
N VAL A 373 -37.72 9.90 -6.06
CA VAL A 373 -36.48 9.12 -6.26
C VAL A 373 -35.21 9.97 -6.28
N GLN A 374 -35.30 11.20 -6.80
CA GLN A 374 -34.22 12.18 -6.83
C GLN A 374 -33.60 12.43 -5.44
N LYS A 375 -34.40 12.39 -4.38
CA LYS A 375 -33.95 12.58 -2.98
C LYS A 375 -32.92 11.54 -2.56
N TYR A 376 -32.96 10.33 -3.12
CA TYR A 376 -32.03 9.24 -2.82
C TYR A 376 -30.88 9.17 -3.82
N TRP A 377 -31.18 9.35 -5.11
CA TRP A 377 -30.19 9.23 -6.18
C TRP A 377 -29.17 10.37 -6.17
N ILE A 378 -29.59 11.61 -5.88
CA ILE A 378 -28.68 12.76 -5.87
C ILE A 378 -27.63 12.60 -4.76
N PRO A 379 -27.99 12.40 -3.47
CA PRO A 379 -26.99 12.15 -2.44
C PRO A 379 -26.13 10.93 -2.74
N ALA A 380 -26.73 9.82 -3.20
CA ALA A 380 -25.98 8.61 -3.51
C ALA A 380 -24.90 8.83 -4.57
N SER A 381 -25.25 9.56 -5.64
CA SER A 381 -24.32 9.89 -6.72
C SER A 381 -23.22 10.86 -6.26
N VAL A 382 -23.58 11.89 -5.48
CA VAL A 382 -22.62 12.88 -4.96
C VAL A 382 -21.63 12.21 -4.01
N PHE A 383 -22.10 11.44 -3.04
CA PHE A 383 -21.24 10.73 -2.09
C PHE A 383 -20.41 9.64 -2.77
N GLY A 384 -20.98 8.90 -3.74
CA GLY A 384 -20.22 7.91 -4.51
C GLY A 384 -19.12 8.53 -5.37
N LEU A 385 -19.38 9.70 -5.97
CA LEU A 385 -18.35 10.44 -6.70
C LEU A 385 -17.26 10.93 -5.75
N LEU A 386 -17.62 11.48 -4.59
CA LEU A 386 -16.67 11.97 -3.59
C LEU A 386 -15.83 10.83 -2.99
N SER A 387 -16.44 9.69 -2.67
CA SER A 387 -15.77 8.53 -2.08
C SER A 387 -14.71 7.92 -3.00
N CYS A 388 -14.92 8.02 -4.32
CA CYS A 388 -13.96 7.58 -5.32
C CYS A 388 -12.92 8.67 -5.64
N SER A 389 -13.36 9.88 -5.97
CA SER A 389 -12.49 10.96 -6.46
C SER A 389 -11.57 11.54 -5.39
N ALA A 390 -12.04 11.72 -4.16
CA ALA A 390 -11.25 12.36 -3.11
C ALA A 390 -10.02 11.52 -2.69
N PRO A 391 -10.14 10.19 -2.45
CA PRO A 391 -8.98 9.34 -2.19
C PRO A 391 -8.00 9.28 -3.37
N ILE A 392 -8.50 9.24 -4.61
CA ILE A 392 -7.66 9.25 -5.81
C ILE A 392 -6.86 10.54 -5.90
N PHE A 393 -7.53 11.69 -5.78
CA PHE A 393 -6.89 13.00 -5.81
C PHE A 393 -5.86 13.13 -4.68
N TRP A 394 -6.22 12.68 -3.48
CA TRP A 394 -5.31 12.68 -2.34
C TRP A 394 -4.07 11.80 -2.60
N ALA A 395 -4.26 10.58 -3.11
CA ALA A 395 -3.17 9.65 -3.42
C ALA A 395 -2.23 10.22 -4.49
N VAL A 396 -2.78 10.78 -5.58
CA VAL A 396 -2.00 11.40 -6.66
C VAL A 396 -1.28 12.65 -6.17
N ARG A 397 -1.93 13.49 -5.35
CA ARG A 397 -1.29 14.68 -4.76
C ARG A 397 -0.17 14.30 -3.80
N ARG A 398 -0.37 13.29 -2.95
CA ARG A 398 0.65 12.76 -2.04
C ARG A 398 1.81 12.16 -2.81
N TRP A 399 1.51 11.43 -3.88
CA TRP A 399 2.51 10.94 -4.80
C TRP A 399 3.30 12.13 -5.38
N SER A 400 2.67 13.07 -6.06
CA SER A 400 3.36 14.25 -6.62
C SER A 400 4.24 15.01 -5.60
N LYS A 401 3.74 15.22 -4.37
CA LYS A 401 4.51 15.87 -3.30
C LYS A 401 5.73 15.08 -2.86
N SER A 402 5.65 13.76 -2.82
CA SER A 402 6.78 12.91 -2.46
C SER A 402 7.76 12.69 -3.64
N SER A 403 7.58 13.40 -4.77
CA SER A 403 8.41 13.23 -5.96
C SER A 403 9.91 13.46 -5.78
N SER A 404 10.32 14.22 -4.76
CA SER A 404 11.74 14.35 -4.40
C SER A 404 12.37 13.03 -3.97
N LEU A 405 11.59 12.09 -3.43
CA LEU A 405 12.10 10.80 -2.97
C LEU A 405 12.43 9.85 -4.14
N TRP A 406 11.91 10.08 -5.34
CA TRP A 406 12.05 9.13 -6.46
C TRP A 406 12.36 9.71 -7.82
N LYS A 407 12.33 11.03 -8.00
CA LYS A 407 12.80 11.64 -9.24
C LYS A 407 14.30 11.37 -9.36
N VAL A 408 14.69 10.82 -10.50
CA VAL A 408 16.09 10.69 -10.92
C VAL A 408 16.23 11.32 -12.29
N SER A 409 17.25 12.14 -12.45
CA SER A 409 17.74 12.54 -13.76
C SER A 409 18.71 11.45 -14.23
N GLU A 410 18.51 10.92 -15.44
CA GLU A 410 19.44 9.94 -16.03
C GLU A 410 20.83 10.58 -16.27
N ASP A 411 20.92 11.92 -16.29
CA ASP A 411 22.16 12.70 -16.42
C ASP A 411 22.97 12.85 -15.11
N LEU A 412 22.48 12.31 -13.98
CA LEU A 412 23.18 12.43 -12.70
C LEU A 412 24.38 11.47 -12.67
N LEU A 413 25.56 11.96 -13.04
CA LEU A 413 26.83 11.28 -12.78
C LEU A 413 27.06 11.23 -11.26
N LEU A 414 26.84 10.06 -10.66
CA LEU A 414 27.25 9.83 -9.28
C LEU A 414 28.78 9.81 -9.21
N GLU A 415 29.32 10.53 -8.23
CA GLU A 415 30.75 10.60 -7.97
C GLU A 415 31.28 9.20 -7.69
N GLN A 416 32.10 8.68 -8.61
CA GLN A 416 32.80 7.41 -8.43
C GLN A 416 34.06 7.69 -7.62
N MET A 417 34.10 7.21 -6.39
CA MET A 417 35.25 7.39 -5.52
C MET A 417 36.42 6.53 -6.00
N GLU A 418 37.63 7.10 -6.06
CA GLU A 418 38.86 6.32 -6.27
C GLU A 418 38.97 5.23 -5.19
N GLY A 419 38.91 3.96 -5.61
CA GLY A 419 39.04 2.80 -4.73
C GLY A 419 37.73 2.07 -4.37
N LEU A 420 36.55 2.63 -4.64
CA LEU A 420 35.26 1.93 -4.47
C LEU A 420 34.77 1.38 -5.81
N LYS A 421 35.02 0.09 -6.09
CA LYS A 421 34.48 -0.56 -7.30
C LYS A 421 32.97 -0.77 -7.17
N LEU A 422 32.20 -0.15 -8.06
CA LEU A 422 30.73 -0.24 -8.10
C LEU A 422 30.22 -1.42 -8.95
N ASP A 423 31.08 -2.38 -9.26
CA ASP A 423 30.80 -3.56 -10.11
C ASP A 423 29.65 -4.43 -9.54
N TRP A 424 29.30 -4.27 -8.26
CA TRP A 424 28.17 -4.94 -7.63
C TRP A 424 26.79 -4.41 -8.06
N LEU A 425 26.73 -3.28 -8.77
CA LEU A 425 25.48 -2.70 -9.29
C LEU A 425 25.00 -3.35 -10.59
N THR A 426 25.92 -3.97 -11.33
CA THR A 426 25.64 -4.79 -12.53
C THR A 426 25.31 -6.22 -12.13
#